data_AF-A0A9K3D735-F1
#
_entry.id   AF-A0A9K3D735-F1
#
_cell.length_a   1.000
_cell.length_b   1.000
_cell.length_c   1.000
_cell.angle_alpha   90.00
_cell.angle_beta   90.00
_cell.angle_gamma   90.00
#
_symmetry.space_group_name_H-M   'P 1'
#
loop_
_entity.id
_entity.type
_entity.pdbx_description
1 polymer ?
#
loop_
_entity_poly.entity_id
_entity_poly.type
_entity_poly.pdbx_seq_one_letter_code
_entity_poly.pdbx_strand_id
1 'polypeptide(L)'
;VDLQVTVVATQVGPFRQIARWRVDGSSEPLTLEIRGKVLPPSIRMSQDYLSFGDCPFGFATTREVTVTNDSPVQVSLSLGIGQAPPDEERDRDRARRGIVKGSGGGGGADFQIRPDTCTLEPGQSQSLSVTLVPSLGIGDLGPSDLCLNVLIPRINHLAQATPID
;
A
#
# COMPACT_ATOMS: atom_id res chain seq x y z
N VAL A 1 20.60 -33.66 -13.34
CA VAL A 1 19.93 -32.52 -14.01
C VAL A 1 18.93 -32.00 -13.02
N ASP A 2 19.11 -30.76 -12.57
CA ASP A 2 18.24 -30.15 -11.58
C ASP A 2 17.32 -29.15 -12.29
N LEU A 3 16.03 -29.17 -11.96
CA LEU A 3 15.03 -28.25 -12.51
C LEU A 3 14.79 -27.13 -11.52
N GLN A 4 15.21 -25.91 -11.86
CA GLN A 4 14.93 -24.72 -11.07
C GLN A 4 13.70 -23.99 -11.62
N VAL A 5 12.73 -23.69 -10.74
CA VAL A 5 11.50 -22.96 -11.10
C VAL A 5 11.44 -21.67 -10.29
N THR A 6 11.39 -20.53 -10.97
CA THR A 6 11.22 -19.21 -10.34
C THR A 6 9.84 -18.67 -10.66
N VAL A 7 9.12 -18.23 -9.63
CA VAL A 7 7.79 -17.63 -9.76
C VAL A 7 7.89 -16.13 -9.59
N VAL A 8 7.51 -15.38 -10.62
CA VAL A 8 7.36 -13.92 -10.57
C VAL A 8 5.88 -13.61 -10.79
N ALA A 9 5.17 -13.28 -9.72
CA ALA A 9 3.73 -13.06 -9.77
C ALA A 9 3.38 -11.58 -9.69
N THR A 10 2.38 -11.17 -10.48
CA THR A 10 1.85 -9.79 -10.52
C THR A 10 0.48 -9.66 -9.85
N GLN A 11 -0.14 -10.78 -9.46
CA GLN A 11 -1.44 -10.82 -8.81
C GLN A 11 -1.39 -11.71 -7.56
N VAL A 12 -2.06 -11.24 -6.51
CA VAL A 12 -2.30 -12.01 -5.28
C VAL A 12 -3.36 -13.06 -5.56
N GLY A 13 -3.16 -14.28 -5.06
CA GLY A 13 -4.12 -15.37 -5.23
C GLY A 13 -3.48 -16.70 -5.59
N PRO A 14 -4.31 -17.75 -5.73
CA PRO A 14 -3.84 -19.07 -6.14
C PRO A 14 -3.41 -19.05 -7.62
N PHE A 15 -2.37 -19.82 -7.94
CA PHE A 15 -1.97 -20.07 -9.31
C PHE A 15 -1.76 -21.56 -9.58
N ARG A 16 -1.96 -21.94 -10.84
CA ARG A 16 -1.80 -23.30 -11.34
C ARG A 16 -1.24 -23.23 -12.76
N GLN A 17 -0.06 -23.78 -12.97
CA GLN A 17 0.60 -23.86 -14.26
C GLN A 17 0.98 -25.30 -14.56
N ILE A 18 0.83 -25.73 -15.82
CA ILE A 18 1.24 -27.06 -16.27
C ILE A 18 2.38 -26.89 -17.26
N ALA A 19 3.57 -27.35 -16.89
CA ALA A 19 4.70 -27.46 -17.80
C ALA A 19 4.63 -28.82 -18.52
N ARG A 20 4.89 -28.81 -19.82
CA ARG A 20 4.87 -30.02 -20.67
C ARG A 20 6.12 -30.05 -21.53
N TRP A 21 6.82 -31.17 -21.52
CA TRP A 21 7.99 -31.41 -22.35
C TRP A 21 7.72 -32.54 -23.32
N ARG A 22 8.17 -32.37 -24.57
CA ARG A 22 8.27 -33.47 -25.51
C ARG A 22 9.58 -34.21 -25.22
N VAL A 23 9.49 -35.52 -25.16
CA VAL A 23 10.64 -36.40 -25.00
C VAL A 23 10.78 -37.19 -26.29
N ASP A 24 11.92 -37.07 -26.95
CA ASP A 24 12.17 -37.81 -28.19
C ASP A 24 12.04 -39.32 -27.93
N GLY A 25 11.26 -39.98 -28.78
CA GLY A 25 10.91 -41.40 -28.61
C GLY A 25 9.70 -41.69 -27.71
N SER A 26 9.08 -40.67 -27.10
CA SER A 26 7.81 -40.80 -26.36
C SER A 26 6.62 -40.28 -27.18
N SER A 27 5.52 -41.04 -27.21
CA SER A 27 4.24 -40.58 -27.75
C SER A 27 3.47 -39.67 -26.79
N GLU A 28 3.82 -39.68 -25.51
CA GLU A 28 3.16 -38.89 -24.48
C GLU A 28 4.10 -37.80 -23.92
N PRO A 29 3.60 -36.58 -23.69
CA PRO A 29 4.41 -35.51 -23.11
C PRO A 29 4.65 -35.76 -21.62
N LEU A 30 5.87 -35.48 -21.16
CA LEU A 30 6.18 -35.42 -19.73
C LEU A 30 5.51 -34.16 -19.16
N THR A 31 4.75 -34.29 -18.07
CA THR A 31 4.02 -33.17 -17.47
C THR A 31 4.45 -32.92 -16.03
N LEU A 32 4.56 -31.64 -15.66
CA LEU A 32 4.76 -31.19 -14.28
C LEU A 32 3.71 -30.13 -13.97
N GLU A 33 3.00 -30.33 -12.87
CA GLU A 33 2.04 -29.37 -12.36
C GLU A 33 2.66 -28.51 -11.26
N ILE A 34 2.64 -27.20 -11.45
CA ILE A 34 3.16 -26.19 -10.53
C ILE A 34 1.97 -25.46 -9.91
N ARG A 35 1.84 -25.52 -8.59
CA ARG A 35 0.76 -24.85 -7.84
C ARG A 35 1.35 -24.01 -6.71
N GLY A 36 0.65 -22.95 -6.36
CA GLY A 36 0.98 -22.13 -5.20
C GLY A 36 -0.06 -21.05 -4.94
N LYS A 37 0.22 -20.19 -3.96
CA LYS A 37 -0.58 -19.01 -3.64
C LYS A 37 0.34 -17.84 -3.39
N VAL A 38 0.11 -16.75 -4.11
CA VAL A 38 0.77 -15.47 -3.92
C VAL A 38 0.04 -14.77 -2.78
N LEU A 39 0.75 -14.43 -1.72
CA LEU A 39 0.22 -13.69 -0.58
C LEU A 39 0.40 -12.18 -0.82
N PRO A 40 -0.50 -11.33 -0.30
CA PRO A 40 -0.27 -9.89 -0.32
C PRO A 40 0.95 -9.53 0.55
N PRO A 41 1.63 -8.40 0.27
CA PRO A 41 2.62 -7.86 1.20
C PRO A 41 1.99 -7.62 2.57
N SER A 42 2.73 -7.97 3.62
CA SER A 42 2.36 -7.76 5.02
C SER A 42 3.16 -6.60 5.59
N ILE A 43 2.51 -5.46 5.80
CA ILE A 43 3.10 -4.25 6.37
C ILE A 43 2.42 -3.96 7.70
N ARG A 44 3.22 -3.66 8.73
CA ARG A 44 2.74 -3.34 10.08
C ARG A 44 3.18 -1.93 10.47
N MET A 45 2.25 -1.14 11.01
CA MET A 45 2.56 0.11 11.68
C MET A 45 2.71 -0.13 13.19
N SER A 46 3.58 0.62 13.86
CA SER A 46 3.74 0.53 15.32
C SER A 46 2.52 1.03 16.09
N GLN A 47 1.71 1.88 15.45
CA GLN A 47 0.54 2.54 16.02
C GLN A 47 -0.53 2.69 14.94
N ASP A 48 -1.80 2.46 15.29
CA ASP A 48 -2.93 2.60 14.37
C ASP A 48 -3.43 4.05 14.24
N TYR A 49 -3.05 4.91 15.19
CA TYR A 49 -3.35 6.33 15.19
C TYR A 49 -2.18 7.14 15.76
N LEU A 50 -2.06 8.39 15.33
CA LEU A 50 -1.09 9.35 15.87
C LEU A 50 -1.84 10.51 16.53
N SER A 51 -1.67 10.65 17.84
CA SER A 51 -2.21 11.80 18.58
C SER A 51 -1.19 12.92 18.65
N PHE A 52 -1.54 14.08 18.11
CA PHE A 52 -0.74 15.29 18.23
C PHE A 52 -0.99 16.02 19.55
N GLY A 53 -2.22 15.94 20.06
CA GLY A 53 -2.67 16.66 21.26
C GLY A 53 -2.81 18.16 20.98
N ASP A 54 -2.47 18.98 21.97
CA ASP A 54 -2.47 20.44 21.84
C ASP A 54 -1.26 20.90 21.00
N CYS A 55 -1.52 21.43 19.80
CA CYS A 55 -0.49 21.97 18.92
C CYS A 55 -0.46 23.50 18.95
N PRO A 56 0.71 24.11 19.21
CA PRO A 56 0.83 25.57 19.18
C PRO A 56 0.62 26.11 17.77
N PHE A 57 -0.24 27.13 17.66
CA PHE A 57 -0.58 27.77 16.39
C PHE A 57 0.66 28.38 15.71
N GLY A 58 0.86 28.09 14.42
CA GLY A 58 2.00 28.59 13.64
C GLY A 58 3.32 27.89 13.90
N PHE A 59 3.35 26.83 14.71
CA PHE A 59 4.55 26.05 15.01
C PHE A 59 4.43 24.59 14.55
N ALA A 60 5.53 24.03 14.06
CA ALA A 60 5.59 22.64 13.66
C ALA A 60 5.57 21.71 14.88
N THR A 61 4.64 20.75 14.89
CA THR A 61 4.64 19.63 15.82
C THR A 61 4.89 18.35 15.04
N THR A 62 5.89 17.56 15.45
CA THR A 62 6.24 16.30 14.77
C THR A 62 5.99 15.11 15.67
N ARG A 63 5.43 14.04 15.09
CA ARG A 63 5.25 12.73 15.70
C ARG A 63 5.92 11.66 14.84
N GLU A 64 6.33 10.57 15.47
CA GLU A 64 6.95 9.44 14.77
C GLU A 64 6.07 8.20 14.84
N VAL A 65 6.04 7.45 13.75
CA VAL A 65 5.47 6.11 13.65
C VAL A 65 6.46 5.21 12.92
N THR A 66 6.57 3.96 13.34
CA THR A 66 7.43 2.98 12.67
C THR A 66 6.61 2.11 11.73
N VAL A 67 7.07 1.97 10.50
CA VAL A 67 6.56 0.98 9.54
C VAL A 67 7.51 -0.21 9.48
N THR A 68 6.98 -1.43 9.45
CA THR A 68 7.75 -2.68 9.39
C THR A 68 7.26 -3.56 8.24
N ASN A 69 8.19 -4.13 7.48
CA ASN A 69 7.89 -5.11 6.46
C ASN A 69 7.95 -6.54 7.04
N ASP A 70 6.79 -7.15 7.28
CA ASP A 70 6.68 -8.55 7.67
C ASP A 70 6.54 -9.49 6.46
N SER A 71 6.62 -8.96 5.24
CA SER A 71 6.60 -9.77 4.03
C SER A 71 7.92 -10.53 3.89
N PRO A 72 7.90 -11.73 3.28
CA PRO A 72 9.13 -12.45 2.94
C PRO A 72 9.87 -11.87 1.73
N VAL A 73 9.37 -10.76 1.17
CA VAL A 73 9.91 -10.09 -0.02
C VAL A 73 10.11 -8.60 0.27
N GLN A 74 11.01 -7.97 -0.49
CA GLN A 74 11.21 -6.52 -0.47
C GLN A 74 9.92 -5.79 -0.90
N VAL A 75 9.59 -4.70 -0.21
CA VAL A 75 8.39 -3.89 -0.50
C VAL A 75 8.75 -2.41 -0.60
N SER A 76 8.34 -1.77 -1.69
CA SER A 76 8.36 -0.31 -1.81
C SER A 76 7.02 0.27 -1.37
N LEU A 77 7.05 1.40 -0.67
CA LEU A 77 5.88 2.08 -0.13
C LEU A 77 5.87 3.54 -0.60
N SER A 78 4.70 4.03 -0.97
CA SER A 78 4.39 5.45 -1.13
C SER A 78 3.41 5.86 -0.04
N LEU A 79 3.76 6.89 0.72
CA LEU A 79 3.04 7.34 1.90
C LEU A 79 2.39 8.69 1.62
N GLY A 80 1.10 8.79 1.89
CA GLY A 80 0.34 10.00 1.70
C GLY A 80 -0.64 10.22 2.85
N ILE A 81 -0.94 11.48 3.10
CA ILE A 81 -1.95 11.89 4.07
C ILE A 81 -3.25 12.09 3.30
N GLY A 82 -4.26 11.29 3.63
CA GLY A 82 -5.59 11.36 3.02
C GLY A 82 -6.62 11.88 4.01
N GLN A 83 -7.77 12.30 3.48
CA GLN A 83 -9.00 12.36 4.26
C GLN A 83 -9.58 10.95 4.35
N ALA A 84 -10.07 10.58 5.54
CA ALA A 84 -10.79 9.32 5.70
C ALA A 84 -11.88 9.22 4.62
N PRO A 85 -12.08 8.04 4.00
CA PRO A 85 -13.22 7.85 3.11
C PRO A 85 -14.48 8.25 3.88
N PRO A 86 -15.35 9.11 3.29
CA PRO A 86 -16.58 9.51 3.98
C PRO A 86 -17.34 8.25 4.35
N ASP A 87 -17.73 8.12 5.62
CA ASP A 87 -18.46 6.96 6.14
C ASP A 87 -19.58 6.57 5.15
N GLU A 88 -19.39 5.47 4.41
CA GLU A 88 -20.29 5.04 3.31
C GLU A 88 -21.74 4.81 3.80
N GLU A 89 -21.93 4.73 5.11
CA GLU A 89 -23.21 4.43 5.75
C GLU A 89 -24.10 5.67 5.96
N ARG A 90 -23.55 6.90 5.98
CA ARG A 90 -24.34 8.14 6.19
C ARG A 90 -24.77 8.86 4.91
N ASP A 91 -24.26 8.48 3.74
CA ASP A 91 -24.39 9.30 2.53
C ASP A 91 -25.56 8.91 1.59
N ARG A 92 -26.25 7.78 1.84
CA ARG A 92 -27.48 7.45 1.08
C ARG A 92 -28.59 8.49 1.26
N ASP A 93 -28.63 9.18 2.39
CA ASP A 93 -29.65 10.20 2.66
C ASP A 93 -29.27 11.60 2.15
N ARG A 94 -27.97 11.90 2.01
CA ARG A 94 -27.48 13.23 1.62
C ARG A 94 -27.48 13.45 0.11
N ALA A 95 -27.20 12.40 -0.67
CA ALA A 95 -27.24 12.46 -2.14
C ALA A 95 -28.64 12.82 -2.69
N ARG A 96 -29.71 12.63 -1.91
CA ARG A 96 -31.08 13.04 -2.27
C ARG A 96 -31.36 14.54 -2.10
N ARG A 97 -30.49 15.29 -1.40
CA ARG A 97 -30.69 16.72 -1.09
C ARG A 97 -29.82 17.67 -1.90
N GLY A 98 -29.52 17.34 -3.17
CA GLY A 98 -29.29 18.33 -4.24
C GLY A 98 -28.38 19.53 -3.96
N ILE A 99 -27.33 19.38 -3.15
CA ILE A 99 -26.29 20.41 -2.95
C ILE A 99 -24.96 19.79 -3.40
N VAL A 100 -24.75 19.73 -4.71
CA VAL A 100 -23.41 19.57 -5.27
C VAL A 100 -22.72 20.93 -5.27
N LYS A 101 -22.23 21.33 -4.09
CA LYS A 101 -21.11 22.25 -3.95
C LYS A 101 -20.02 21.49 -3.22
N GLY A 102 -18.90 21.24 -3.89
CA GLY A 102 -17.81 20.49 -3.28
C GLY A 102 -16.63 20.22 -4.21
N SER A 103 -16.18 21.22 -4.97
CA SER A 103 -14.77 21.29 -5.32
C SER A 103 -14.02 21.55 -4.01
N GLY A 104 -13.49 20.51 -3.40
CA GLY A 104 -12.82 20.59 -2.10
C GLY A 104 -11.84 19.46 -1.93
N GLY A 105 -10.79 19.45 -2.76
CA GLY A 105 -9.56 18.73 -2.43
C GLY A 105 -8.96 19.41 -1.19
N GLY A 106 -9.36 18.95 -0.01
CA GLY A 106 -9.12 19.62 1.27
C GLY A 106 -8.37 18.74 2.27
N GLY A 107 -7.49 17.83 1.80
CA GLY A 107 -6.44 17.30 2.67
C GLY A 107 -5.46 18.44 2.93
N GLY A 108 -5.62 19.10 4.09
CA GLY A 108 -5.01 20.39 4.41
C GLY A 108 -3.50 20.41 4.23
N ALA A 109 -2.99 21.51 3.65
CA ALA A 109 -1.57 21.78 3.40
C ALA A 109 -0.68 21.81 4.67
N ASP A 110 -1.27 21.56 5.83
CA ASP A 110 -0.67 21.69 7.15
C ASP A 110 0.02 20.41 7.63
N PHE A 111 -0.27 19.25 7.02
CA PHE A 111 0.40 17.99 7.38
C PHE A 111 1.42 17.53 6.34
N GLN A 112 2.55 17.02 6.80
CA GLN A 112 3.64 16.47 5.99
C GLN A 112 4.13 15.15 6.57
N ILE A 113 4.39 14.16 5.71
CA ILE A 113 5.01 12.88 6.10
C ILE A 113 6.39 12.72 5.45
N ARG A 114 7.38 12.27 6.23
CA ARG A 114 8.75 12.03 5.75
C ARG A 114 9.33 10.74 6.34
N PRO A 115 10.00 9.90 5.53
CA PRO A 115 9.99 9.96 4.08
C PRO A 115 8.58 9.70 3.51
N ASP A 116 8.29 10.26 2.34
CA ASP A 116 7.04 10.02 1.59
C ASP A 116 7.13 8.75 0.74
N THR A 117 8.33 8.19 0.58
CA THR A 117 8.59 6.92 -0.09
C THR A 117 9.68 6.15 0.64
N CYS A 118 9.54 4.84 0.78
CA CYS A 118 10.61 4.01 1.32
C CYS A 118 10.57 2.60 0.73
N THR A 119 11.71 1.92 0.72
CA THR A 119 11.84 0.51 0.34
C THR A 119 12.33 -0.27 1.54
N LEU A 120 11.63 -1.35 1.88
CA LEU A 120 11.88 -2.17 3.05
C LEU A 120 12.18 -3.61 2.65
N GLU A 121 13.30 -4.13 3.13
CA GLU A 121 13.64 -5.55 3.07
C GLU A 121 12.79 -6.39 4.04
N PRO A 122 12.75 -7.73 3.88
CA PRO A 122 12.07 -8.61 4.83
C PRO A 122 12.56 -8.39 6.27
N GLY A 123 11.63 -8.09 7.18
CA GLY A 123 11.91 -7.81 8.59
C GLY A 123 12.46 -6.41 8.88
N GLN A 124 12.62 -5.55 7.86
CA GLN A 124 13.13 -4.19 8.05
C GLN A 124 12.04 -3.27 8.61
N SER A 125 12.45 -2.38 9.51
CA SER A 125 11.63 -1.29 10.04
C SER A 125 12.21 0.08 9.67
N GLN A 126 11.33 1.06 9.47
CA GLN A 126 11.68 2.44 9.17
C GLN A 126 10.82 3.39 10.00
N SER A 127 11.44 4.40 10.63
CA SER A 127 10.71 5.49 11.30
C SER A 127 10.24 6.51 10.26
N LEU A 128 8.98 6.94 10.40
CA LEU A 128 8.29 7.95 9.61
C LEU A 128 7.95 9.12 10.52
N SER A 129 8.32 10.33 10.13
CA SER A 129 7.96 11.56 10.80
C SER A 129 6.74 12.20 10.15
N VAL A 130 5.72 12.50 10.95
CA VAL A 130 4.51 13.22 10.56
C VAL A 130 4.55 14.57 11.25
N THR A 131 4.59 15.64 10.46
CA THR A 131 4.69 17.02 10.94
C THR A 131 3.40 17.76 10.62
N LEU A 132 2.83 18.40 11.63
CA LEU A 132 1.68 19.31 11.54
C LEU A 132 2.15 20.74 11.78
N VAL A 133 1.83 21.65 10.86
CA VAL A 133 2.04 23.11 11.02
C VAL A 133 0.68 23.79 10.94
N PRO A 134 0.03 24.09 12.08
CA PRO A 134 -1.29 24.70 12.06
C PRO A 134 -1.23 26.11 11.45
N SER A 135 -1.85 26.32 10.28
CA SER A 135 -1.99 27.63 9.66
C SER A 135 -3.40 28.21 9.86
N LEU A 136 -3.56 29.54 9.72
CA LEU A 136 -4.79 30.28 10.04
C LEU A 136 -6.01 29.65 9.32
N GLY A 137 -6.87 28.95 10.07
CA GLY A 137 -8.06 28.29 9.52
C GLY A 137 -8.49 27.00 10.23
N ILE A 138 -7.63 26.41 11.07
CA ILE A 138 -7.92 25.17 11.81
C ILE A 138 -8.78 25.49 13.04
N GLY A 139 -10.07 25.71 12.81
CA GLY A 139 -11.08 25.78 13.87
C GLY A 139 -11.76 24.44 14.14
N ASP A 140 -11.56 23.42 13.32
CA ASP A 140 -12.38 22.21 13.37
C ASP A 140 -11.73 20.99 12.68
N LEU A 141 -10.47 20.65 13.03
CA LEU A 141 -10.01 19.29 12.75
C LEU A 141 -10.60 18.40 13.84
N GLY A 142 -11.63 17.65 13.47
CA GLY A 142 -12.20 16.64 14.35
C GLY A 142 -11.17 15.53 14.61
N PRO A 143 -11.33 14.75 15.69
CA PRO A 143 -10.41 13.66 16.05
C PRO A 143 -10.31 12.53 15.00
N SER A 144 -11.05 12.62 13.89
CA SER A 144 -11.25 11.55 12.91
C SER A 144 -10.72 11.87 11.50
N ASP A 145 -10.14 13.04 11.26
CA ASP A 145 -10.00 13.57 9.89
C ASP A 145 -8.73 13.16 9.13
N LEU A 146 -7.82 12.39 9.76
CA LEU A 146 -6.53 12.04 9.17
C LEU A 146 -6.36 10.52 9.03
N CYS A 147 -6.35 10.02 7.79
CA CYS A 147 -5.97 8.64 7.51
C CYS A 147 -4.60 8.58 6.81
N LEU A 148 -3.75 7.65 7.25
CA LEU A 148 -2.50 7.36 6.57
C LEU A 148 -2.79 6.41 5.40
N ASN A 149 -2.63 6.91 4.18
CA ASN A 149 -2.75 6.11 2.99
C ASN A 149 -1.39 5.51 2.64
N VAL A 150 -1.27 4.20 2.80
CA VAL A 150 -0.10 3.43 2.36
C VAL A 150 -0.42 2.86 0.98
N LEU A 151 0.14 3.48 -0.05
CA LEU A 151 0.08 2.95 -1.41
C LEU A 151 1.28 2.03 -1.60
N ILE A 152 1.01 0.73 -1.57
CA ILE A 152 1.96 -0.26 -2.06
C ILE A 152 1.82 -0.20 -3.60
N PRO A 153 2.90 0.13 -4.36
CA PRO A 153 2.84 0.10 -5.80
C PRO A 153 2.27 -1.25 -6.22
N ARG A 154 1.20 -1.23 -7.02
CA ARG A 154 0.73 -2.44 -7.68
C ARG A 154 1.95 -3.08 -8.32
N ILE A 155 2.09 -4.40 -8.17
CA ILE A 155 3.12 -5.17 -8.85
C ILE A 155 2.85 -5.00 -10.36
N ASN A 156 3.35 -3.91 -10.93
CA ASN A 156 2.95 -3.44 -12.24
C ASN A 156 3.66 -4.27 -13.29
N HIS A 157 2.85 -5.04 -14.01
CA HIS A 157 2.92 -5.32 -15.44
C HIS A 157 4.06 -4.59 -16.18
N LEU A 158 5.20 -5.24 -16.35
CA LEU A 158 6.12 -5.11 -17.49
C LEU A 158 7.36 -5.99 -17.23
N ALA A 159 7.22 -7.29 -17.46
CA ALA A 159 8.34 -8.13 -17.85
C ALA A 159 7.85 -9.00 -18.99
N GLN A 160 8.17 -8.58 -20.22
CA GLN A 160 8.11 -9.48 -21.36
C GLN A 160 9.02 -10.65 -21.02
N ALA A 161 8.45 -11.84 -20.89
CA ALA A 161 9.23 -13.06 -20.84
C ALA A 161 9.91 -13.20 -22.21
N THR A 162 11.21 -12.96 -22.27
CA THR A 162 12.03 -13.50 -23.36
C THR A 162 12.01 -15.03 -23.25
N PRO A 163 11.77 -15.76 -24.36
CA PRO A 163 11.98 -17.20 -24.37
C PRO A 163 13.46 -17.46 -24.10
N ILE A 164 13.75 -18.43 -23.23
CA ILE A 164 15.06 -19.06 -23.19
C ILE A 164 15.00 -20.13 -24.28
N ASP A 165 15.86 -19.99 -25.30
CA ASP A 165 16.07 -20.95 -26.40
C ASP A 165 16.56 -22.32 -25.90
#